data_AF-A0A5N8T809-F1
#
_entry.id   AF-A0A5N8T809-F1
#
_cell.length_a   1.000
_cell.length_b   1.000
_cell.length_c   1.000
_cell.angle_alpha   90.00
_cell.angle_beta   90.00
_cell.angle_gamma   90.00
#
_symmetry.space_group_name_H-M   'P 1'
#
loop_
_entity.id
_entity.type
_entity.pdbx_description
1 polymer ?
#
loop_
_entity_poly.entity_id
_entity_poly.type
_entity_poly.pdbx_seq_one_letter_code
_entity_poly.pdbx_strand_id
1 'polypeptide(L)'
;MHSSLTKADSAIIRGNLDVAYQAQQLLASVTNEAYSRMQADGFTSTIGQHMRHALDMYWALHQGEGSGVMDADERRRGHRVETDKSLAQAEWQAIASWLHTLSNQQLKQSIHVSTQVTLYASNTVTTPSTIMRELIAVASHATHHFAMMRTAAHDLGEVLDKEIGIAAATASYQREQHQCAR
;
A
#
# COMPACT_ATOMS: atom_id res chain seq x y z
N MET A 1 -27.55 -11.59 12.84
CA MET A 1 -27.49 -11.76 11.38
C MET A 1 -26.20 -11.13 10.90
N HIS A 2 -25.15 -11.92 10.59
CA HIS A 2 -23.99 -11.37 9.89
C HIS A 2 -24.40 -11.14 8.43
N SER A 3 -24.55 -9.87 8.05
CA SER A 3 -24.76 -9.48 6.66
C SER A 3 -23.59 -9.98 5.83
N SER A 4 -23.87 -10.69 4.72
CA SER A 4 -22.87 -10.98 3.71
C SER A 4 -22.25 -9.69 3.16
N LEU A 5 -21.01 -9.78 2.67
CA LEU A 5 -20.34 -8.67 1.98
C LEU A 5 -21.16 -8.25 0.76
N THR A 6 -21.34 -6.94 0.58
CA THR A 6 -21.91 -6.41 -0.65
C THR A 6 -20.92 -6.56 -1.81
N LYS A 7 -21.39 -6.34 -3.05
CA LYS A 7 -20.51 -6.31 -4.23
C LYS A 7 -19.44 -5.21 -4.11
N ALA A 8 -19.80 -4.06 -3.54
CA ALA A 8 -18.86 -2.95 -3.33
C ALA A 8 -17.80 -3.30 -2.28
N ASP A 9 -18.21 -3.89 -1.14
CA ASP A 9 -17.29 -4.33 -0.10
C ASP A 9 -16.26 -5.35 -0.64
N SER A 10 -16.77 -6.31 -1.42
CA SER A 10 -15.94 -7.36 -2.03
C SER A 10 -14.95 -6.77 -3.05
N ALA A 11 -15.35 -5.71 -3.78
CA ALA A 11 -14.48 -5.02 -4.72
C ALA A 11 -13.38 -4.22 -4.01
N ILE A 12 -13.67 -3.62 -2.85
CA ILE A 12 -12.67 -2.90 -2.05
C ILE A 12 -11.62 -3.87 -1.50
N ILE A 13 -12.05 -5.00 -0.92
CA ILE A 13 -11.13 -6.04 -0.46
C ILE A 13 -10.29 -6.55 -1.63
N ARG A 14 -10.91 -6.85 -2.78
CA ARG A 14 -10.18 -7.31 -3.97
C ARG A 14 -9.16 -6.29 -4.46
N GLY A 15 -9.49 -5.00 -4.51
CA GLY A 15 -8.54 -3.96 -4.91
C GLY A 15 -7.33 -3.88 -3.97
N ASN A 16 -7.50 -4.11 -2.66
CA ASN A 16 -6.39 -4.18 -1.71
C ASN A 16 -5.55 -5.47 -1.89
N LEU A 17 -6.18 -6.59 -2.23
CA LEU A 17 -5.48 -7.83 -2.58
C LEU A 17 -4.66 -7.66 -3.88
N ASP A 18 -5.17 -6.91 -4.86
CA ASP A 18 -4.42 -6.58 -6.08
C ASP A 18 -3.16 -5.74 -5.74
N VAL A 19 -3.25 -4.82 -4.77
CA VAL A 19 -2.10 -4.05 -4.25
C VAL A 19 -1.09 -4.99 -3.57
N ALA A 20 -1.54 -5.90 -2.71
CA ALA A 20 -0.66 -6.88 -2.08
C ALA A 20 0.03 -7.77 -3.12
N TYR A 21 -0.68 -8.15 -4.18
CA TYR A 21 -0.11 -8.91 -5.29
C TYR A 21 0.94 -8.11 -6.06
N GLN A 22 0.68 -6.84 -6.39
CA GLN A 22 1.69 -5.96 -7.01
C GLN A 22 2.95 -5.86 -6.16
N ALA A 23 2.82 -5.77 -4.83
CA ALA A 23 3.96 -5.75 -3.93
C ALA A 23 4.80 -7.03 -3.99
N GLN A 24 4.14 -8.20 -4.02
CA GLN A 24 4.82 -9.50 -4.18
C GLN A 24 5.56 -9.59 -5.51
N GLN A 25 4.94 -9.13 -6.60
CA GLN A 25 5.58 -9.12 -7.93
C GLN A 25 6.80 -8.19 -7.95
N LEU A 26 6.68 -6.98 -7.40
CA LEU A 26 7.80 -6.05 -7.29
C LEU A 26 8.95 -6.66 -6.48
N LEU A 27 8.65 -7.23 -5.32
CA LEU A 27 9.63 -7.92 -4.48
C LEU A 27 10.24 -9.12 -5.20
N ALA A 28 9.51 -9.86 -6.02
CA ALA A 28 10.09 -10.96 -6.79
C ALA A 28 11.06 -10.48 -7.88
N SER A 29 10.81 -9.31 -8.47
CA SER A 29 11.53 -8.83 -9.65
C SER A 29 12.81 -8.04 -9.38
N VAL A 30 12.97 -7.38 -8.22
CA VAL A 30 14.19 -6.60 -7.90
C VAL A 30 15.27 -7.46 -7.25
N THR A 31 16.56 -7.16 -7.39
CA THR A 31 17.61 -7.83 -6.60
C THR A 31 17.65 -7.33 -5.14
N ASN A 32 18.30 -8.09 -4.24
CA ASN A 32 18.53 -7.64 -2.85
C ASN A 32 19.41 -6.36 -2.81
N GLU A 33 20.37 -6.25 -3.74
CA GLU A 33 21.23 -5.08 -3.87
C GLU A 33 20.38 -3.86 -4.27
N ALA A 34 19.62 -3.94 -5.37
CA ALA A 34 18.79 -2.82 -5.82
C ALA A 34 17.74 -2.41 -4.79
N TYR A 35 17.16 -3.38 -4.07
CA TYR A 35 16.15 -3.11 -3.04
C TYR A 35 16.64 -2.20 -1.92
N SER A 36 17.88 -2.40 -1.48
CA SER A 36 18.49 -1.70 -0.33
C SER A 36 19.42 -0.56 -0.74
N ARG A 37 19.74 -0.44 -2.03
CA ARG A 37 20.63 0.59 -2.55
C ARG A 37 19.94 1.95 -2.62
N MET A 38 20.63 2.98 -2.12
CA MET A 38 20.26 4.36 -2.39
C MET A 38 20.67 4.69 -3.83
N GLN A 39 19.71 5.15 -4.62
CA GLN A 39 20.00 5.68 -5.94
C GLN A 39 20.72 7.03 -5.82
N ALA A 40 21.70 7.29 -6.68
CA ALA A 40 22.37 8.58 -6.73
C ALA A 40 21.44 9.67 -7.31
N ASP A 41 21.71 10.93 -6.96
CA ASP A 41 21.08 12.17 -7.46
C ASP A 41 19.55 12.27 -7.33
N GLY A 42 19.08 13.11 -6.39
CA GLY A 42 17.67 13.51 -6.28
C GLY A 42 16.75 12.53 -5.56
N PHE A 43 17.16 11.29 -5.35
CA PHE A 43 16.42 10.32 -4.54
C PHE A 43 16.71 10.49 -3.05
N THR A 44 15.66 10.35 -2.23
CA THR A 44 15.74 10.49 -0.76
C THR A 44 15.39 9.21 -0.02
N SER A 45 15.04 8.14 -0.74
CA SER A 45 14.65 6.85 -0.16
C SER A 45 14.96 5.69 -1.12
N THR A 46 15.31 4.54 -0.54
CA THR A 46 15.50 3.29 -1.29
C THR A 46 14.15 2.65 -1.64
N ILE A 47 14.16 1.65 -2.53
CA ILE A 47 12.97 0.83 -2.81
C ILE A 47 12.44 0.20 -1.52
N GLY A 48 13.32 -0.34 -0.67
CA GLY A 48 12.92 -0.94 0.60
C GLY A 48 12.34 0.06 1.60
N GLN A 49 12.80 1.32 1.60
CA GLN A 49 12.22 2.36 2.45
C GLN A 49 10.81 2.76 1.99
N HIS A 50 10.57 2.83 0.68
CA HIS A 50 9.23 3.01 0.14
C HIS A 50 8.34 1.80 0.42
N MET A 51 8.85 0.57 0.27
CA MET A 51 8.12 -0.66 0.55
C MET A 51 7.67 -0.73 2.01
N ARG A 52 8.59 -0.44 2.94
CA ARG A 52 8.28 -0.34 4.35
C ARG A 52 7.22 0.72 4.62
N HIS A 53 7.29 1.90 4.00
CA HIS A 53 6.28 2.94 4.20
C HIS A 53 4.88 2.50 3.74
N ALA A 54 4.78 1.80 2.61
CA ALA A 54 3.51 1.23 2.15
C ALA A 54 2.97 0.20 3.16
N LEU A 55 3.81 -0.68 3.70
CA LEU A 55 3.44 -1.65 4.74
C LEU A 55 3.04 -0.98 6.06
N ASP A 56 3.74 0.06 6.48
CA ASP A 56 3.42 0.82 7.71
C ASP A 56 1.97 1.32 7.69
N MET A 57 1.50 1.84 6.55
CA MET A 57 0.11 2.31 6.41
C MET A 57 -0.92 1.18 6.58
N TYR A 58 -0.64 0.00 6.03
CA TYR A 58 -1.52 -1.16 6.21
C TYR A 58 -1.51 -1.67 7.66
N TRP A 59 -0.34 -1.69 8.31
CA TRP A 59 -0.25 -2.08 9.72
C TRP A 59 -0.89 -1.06 10.66
N ALA A 60 -0.77 0.24 10.38
CA ALA A 60 -1.46 1.28 11.12
C ALA A 60 -2.99 1.11 11.00
N LEU A 61 -3.48 0.78 9.80
CA LEU A 61 -4.91 0.51 9.60
C LEU A 61 -5.37 -0.77 10.31
N HIS A 62 -4.59 -1.85 10.24
CA HIS A 62 -4.86 -3.09 10.97
C HIS A 62 -4.94 -2.83 12.49
N GLN A 63 -4.01 -2.07 13.05
CA GLN A 63 -4.04 -1.68 14.45
C GLN A 63 -5.24 -0.76 14.78
N GLY A 64 -5.59 0.14 13.86
CA GLY A 64 -6.75 1.01 13.97
C GLY A 64 -8.08 0.26 13.94
N GLU A 65 -8.15 -0.91 13.29
CA GLU A 65 -9.31 -1.80 13.36
C GLU A 65 -9.52 -2.35 14.77
N GLY A 66 -8.45 -2.74 15.48
CA GLY A 66 -8.56 -3.21 16.86
C GLY A 66 -8.74 -2.09 17.90
N SER A 67 -8.13 -0.92 17.68
CA SER A 67 -8.06 0.16 18.67
C SER A 67 -9.06 1.31 18.46
N GLY A 68 -9.63 1.43 17.26
CA GLY A 68 -10.47 2.56 16.86
C GLY A 68 -9.69 3.81 16.40
N VAL A 69 -8.35 3.79 16.44
CA VAL A 69 -7.50 4.91 16.03
C VAL A 69 -6.34 4.42 15.16
N MET A 70 -6.22 4.99 13.97
CA MET A 70 -5.09 4.78 13.07
C MET A 70 -4.14 5.99 13.14
N ASP A 71 -2.90 5.77 13.56
CA ASP A 71 -1.83 6.77 13.42
C ASP A 71 -1.17 6.63 12.03
N ALA A 72 -1.48 7.54 11.11
CA ALA A 72 -0.96 7.50 9.75
C ALA A 72 0.52 7.94 9.65
N ASP A 73 1.08 8.52 10.72
CA ASP A 73 2.48 8.93 10.76
C ASP A 73 3.38 7.87 11.40
N GLU A 74 2.80 6.82 11.99
CA GLU A 74 3.56 5.75 12.63
C GLU A 74 4.44 5.06 11.59
N ARG A 75 5.76 5.17 11.80
CA ARG A 75 6.77 4.74 10.84
C ARG A 75 7.82 3.89 11.51
N ARG A 76 7.93 2.63 11.05
CA ARG A 76 8.94 1.67 11.51
C ARG A 76 10.30 1.94 10.84
N ARG A 77 10.85 3.14 11.04
CA ARG A 77 12.11 3.58 10.42
C ARG A 77 13.28 2.70 10.87
N GLY A 78 14.12 2.30 9.93
CA GLY A 78 15.25 1.40 10.20
C GLY A 78 14.84 -0.04 10.50
N HIS A 79 13.56 -0.38 10.32
CA HIS A 79 13.10 -1.75 10.46
C HIS A 79 13.70 -2.64 9.37
N ARG A 80 13.89 -3.92 9.68
CA ARG A 80 14.49 -4.91 8.76
C ARG A 80 13.79 -5.01 7.41
N VAL A 81 12.51 -4.63 7.29
CA VAL A 81 11.79 -4.65 6.00
C VAL A 81 12.48 -3.77 4.96
N GLU A 82 13.21 -2.73 5.37
CA GLU A 82 13.91 -1.83 4.46
C GLU A 82 15.06 -2.52 3.70
N THR A 83 15.56 -3.66 4.20
CA THR A 83 16.71 -4.37 3.63
C THR A 83 16.47 -5.87 3.42
N ASP A 84 15.46 -6.45 4.07
CA ASP A 84 15.11 -7.86 4.02
C ASP A 84 13.80 -8.05 3.23
N LYS A 85 13.95 -8.41 1.95
CA LYS A 85 12.81 -8.63 1.07
C LYS A 85 11.94 -9.80 1.48
N SER A 86 12.53 -10.87 2.04
CA SER A 86 11.77 -12.04 2.47
C SER A 86 10.85 -11.68 3.64
N LEU A 87 11.32 -10.82 4.55
CA LEU A 87 10.47 -10.25 5.58
C LEU A 87 9.36 -9.38 4.98
N ALA A 88 9.66 -8.53 4.00
CA ALA A 88 8.64 -7.73 3.30
C ALA A 88 7.57 -8.60 2.65
N GLN A 89 7.96 -9.69 1.99
CA GLN A 89 7.05 -10.66 1.39
C GLN A 89 6.14 -11.30 2.44
N ALA A 90 6.71 -11.71 3.58
CA ALA A 90 5.94 -12.30 4.68
C ALA A 90 4.92 -11.31 5.28
N GLU A 91 5.29 -10.04 5.45
CA GLU A 91 4.37 -9.02 5.94
C GLU A 91 3.21 -8.78 4.97
N TRP A 92 3.46 -8.70 3.67
CA TRP A 92 2.39 -8.59 2.67
C TRP A 92 1.46 -9.81 2.62
N GLN A 93 1.99 -11.01 2.87
CA GLN A 93 1.16 -12.21 3.02
C GLN A 93 0.27 -12.15 4.26
N ALA A 94 0.79 -11.59 5.36
CA ALA A 94 0.01 -11.36 6.58
C ALA A 94 -1.10 -10.32 6.34
N ILE A 95 -0.79 -9.22 5.64
CA ILE A 95 -1.79 -8.23 5.23
C ILE A 95 -2.86 -8.87 4.33
N ALA A 96 -2.49 -9.64 3.31
CA ALA A 96 -3.44 -10.35 2.46
C ALA A 96 -4.34 -11.31 3.27
N SER A 97 -3.77 -12.02 4.22
CA SER A 97 -4.52 -12.90 5.12
C SER A 97 -5.52 -12.12 5.97
N TRP A 98 -5.11 -10.99 6.55
CA TRP A 98 -6.01 -10.10 7.29
C TRP A 98 -7.16 -9.56 6.41
N LEU A 99 -6.86 -9.12 5.19
CA LEU A 99 -7.88 -8.63 4.24
C LEU A 99 -8.98 -9.68 3.98
N HIS A 100 -8.63 -10.97 3.95
CA HIS A 100 -9.60 -12.05 3.82
C HIS A 100 -10.48 -12.26 5.05
N THR A 101 -10.07 -11.78 6.22
CA THR A 101 -10.86 -11.90 7.46
C THR A 101 -11.91 -10.81 7.63
N LEU A 102 -11.81 -9.71 6.86
CA LEU A 102 -12.66 -8.54 7.04
C LEU A 102 -14.13 -8.82 6.70
N SER A 103 -14.99 -8.59 7.69
CA SER A 103 -16.44 -8.67 7.56
C SER A 103 -17.07 -7.32 7.17
N ASN A 104 -18.35 -7.35 6.75
CA ASN A 104 -19.12 -6.13 6.47
C ASN A 104 -19.18 -5.18 7.68
N GLN A 105 -19.24 -5.73 8.90
CA GLN A 105 -19.27 -4.94 10.13
C GLN A 105 -17.93 -4.22 10.36
N GLN A 106 -16.81 -4.93 10.19
CA GLN A 106 -15.47 -4.34 10.36
C GLN A 106 -15.20 -3.28 9.30
N LEU A 107 -15.59 -3.49 8.04
CA LEU A 107 -15.45 -2.49 6.99
C LEU A 107 -16.19 -1.18 7.32
N LYS A 108 -17.37 -1.27 7.95
CA LYS A 108 -18.19 -0.12 8.34
C LYS A 108 -17.80 0.49 9.68
N GLN A 109 -16.85 -0.12 10.40
CA GLN A 109 -16.40 0.39 11.69
C GLN A 109 -15.85 1.80 11.53
N SER A 110 -16.36 2.72 12.35
CA SER A 110 -15.82 4.06 12.48
C SER A 110 -14.51 4.02 13.23
N ILE A 111 -13.52 4.74 12.70
CA ILE A 111 -12.22 4.94 13.32
C ILE A 111 -11.86 6.42 13.28
N HIS A 112 -10.84 6.81 14.03
CA HIS A 112 -10.20 8.11 13.87
C HIS A 112 -8.84 7.94 13.22
N VAL A 113 -8.47 8.85 12.33
CA VAL A 113 -7.13 8.90 11.73
C VAL A 113 -6.40 10.10 12.29
N SER A 114 -5.20 9.87 12.82
CA SER A 114 -4.29 10.88 13.32
C SER A 114 -3.15 11.09 12.33
N THR A 115 -2.82 12.34 11.98
CA THR A 115 -1.70 12.67 11.08
C THR A 115 -1.22 14.11 11.24
N GLN A 116 0.06 14.35 10.98
CA GLN A 116 0.66 15.66 10.87
C GLN A 116 0.32 16.29 9.52
N VAL A 117 -0.20 17.51 9.56
CA VAL A 117 -0.73 18.19 8.35
C VAL A 117 0.07 19.41 7.92
N THR A 118 1.12 19.78 8.65
CA THR A 118 1.96 20.93 8.32
C THR A 118 3.43 20.55 8.22
N LEU A 119 4.12 21.08 7.22
CA LEU A 119 5.54 20.79 6.98
C LEU A 119 6.49 21.43 8.02
N TYR A 120 6.17 22.65 8.45
CA TYR A 120 7.08 23.47 9.28
C TYR A 120 6.69 23.52 10.76
N ALA A 121 5.74 22.69 11.18
CA ALA A 121 5.29 22.58 12.56
C ALA A 121 4.72 21.19 12.83
N SER A 122 4.87 20.70 14.06
CA SER A 122 4.28 19.43 14.50
C SER A 122 2.82 19.63 14.89
N ASN A 123 1.95 19.80 13.89
CA ASN A 123 0.51 19.92 14.09
C ASN A 123 -0.17 18.62 13.70
N THR A 124 -0.51 17.80 14.69
CA THR A 124 -1.31 16.59 14.51
C THR A 124 -2.79 16.94 14.56
N VAL A 125 -3.54 16.49 13.55
CA VAL A 125 -5.00 16.53 13.56
C VAL A 125 -5.55 15.13 13.63
N THR A 126 -6.76 15.01 14.19
CA THR A 126 -7.49 13.75 14.24
C THR A 126 -8.84 13.93 13.56
N THR A 127 -9.15 13.08 12.59
CA THR A 127 -10.40 13.17 11.81
C THR A 127 -11.15 11.84 11.82
N PRO A 128 -12.49 11.86 11.85
CA PRO A 128 -13.29 10.64 11.75
C PRO A 128 -13.17 10.02 10.35
N SER A 129 -13.17 8.69 10.29
CA SER A 129 -13.19 7.89 9.06
C SER A 129 -13.82 6.51 9.30
N THR A 130 -13.66 5.59 8.36
CA THR A 130 -14.03 4.17 8.47
C THR A 130 -12.95 3.26 7.92
N ILE A 131 -12.91 2.00 8.35
CA ILE A 131 -11.96 1.00 7.80
C ILE A 131 -12.07 0.91 6.28
N MET A 132 -13.29 0.88 5.74
CA MET A 132 -13.51 0.87 4.29
C MET A 132 -12.90 2.10 3.59
N ARG A 133 -13.09 3.31 4.17
CA ARG A 133 -12.55 4.54 3.58
C ARG A 133 -11.03 4.55 3.59
N GLU A 134 -10.44 4.09 4.69
CA GLU A 134 -8.98 4.03 4.83
C GLU A 134 -8.36 2.93 3.98
N LEU A 135 -9.02 1.77 3.79
CA LEU A 135 -8.57 0.75 2.81
C LEU A 135 -8.41 1.35 1.40
N ILE A 136 -9.33 2.24 0.98
CA ILE A 136 -9.21 2.93 -0.31
C ILE A 136 -8.01 3.89 -0.30
N ALA A 137 -7.81 4.63 0.79
CA ALA A 137 -6.71 5.58 0.92
C ALA A 137 -5.34 4.89 0.92
N VAL A 138 -5.16 3.85 1.74
CA VAL A 138 -3.90 3.10 1.86
C VAL A 138 -3.57 2.35 0.57
N ALA A 139 -4.57 1.79 -0.13
CA ALA A 139 -4.35 1.16 -1.43
C ALA A 139 -3.85 2.16 -2.47
N SER A 140 -4.46 3.35 -2.53
CA SER A 140 -4.02 4.44 -3.41
C SER A 140 -2.60 4.90 -3.07
N HIS A 141 -2.28 5.07 -1.79
CA HIS A 141 -0.97 5.49 -1.29
C HIS A 141 0.11 4.45 -1.60
N ALA A 142 -0.17 3.17 -1.35
CA ALA A 142 0.74 2.08 -1.67
C ALA A 142 1.01 1.98 -3.18
N THR A 143 -0.03 2.09 -4.01
CA THR A 143 0.11 2.09 -5.47
C THR A 143 0.96 3.27 -5.96
N HIS A 144 0.78 4.46 -5.37
CA HIS A 144 1.62 5.61 -5.64
C HIS A 144 3.10 5.32 -5.32
N HIS A 145 3.39 4.70 -4.18
CA HIS A 145 4.76 4.30 -3.85
C HIS A 145 5.29 3.20 -4.77
N PHE A 146 4.47 2.25 -5.23
CA PHE A 146 4.91 1.26 -6.21
C PHE A 146 5.30 1.91 -7.54
N ALA A 147 4.62 2.98 -7.95
CA ALA A 147 5.04 3.76 -9.12
C ALA A 147 6.41 4.43 -8.92
N MET A 148 6.68 4.99 -7.74
CA MET A 148 8.00 5.55 -7.41
C MET A 148 9.09 4.48 -7.36
N MET A 149 8.80 3.34 -6.73
CA MET A 149 9.71 2.19 -6.68
C MET A 149 9.99 1.64 -8.07
N ARG A 150 9.01 1.65 -8.97
CA ARG A 150 9.21 1.26 -10.37
C ARG A 150 10.19 2.18 -11.09
N THR A 151 10.09 3.49 -10.88
CA THR A 151 11.07 4.44 -11.41
C THR A 151 12.46 4.17 -10.86
N ALA A 152 12.60 3.99 -9.55
CA ALA A 152 13.89 3.70 -8.93
C ALA A 152 14.49 2.37 -9.42
N ALA A 153 13.67 1.33 -9.54
CA ALA A 153 14.07 0.03 -10.04
C ALA A 153 14.57 0.11 -11.49
N HIS A 154 13.84 0.82 -12.35
CA HIS A 154 14.23 1.04 -13.75
C HIS A 154 15.60 1.72 -13.85
N ASP A 155 15.86 2.75 -13.06
CA ASP A 155 17.14 3.47 -13.08
C ASP A 155 18.31 2.64 -12.54
N LEU A 156 18.02 1.66 -11.67
CA LEU A 156 18.97 0.65 -11.21
C LEU A 156 19.14 -0.52 -12.21
N GLY A 157 18.46 -0.48 -13.35
CA GLY A 157 18.53 -1.51 -14.40
C GLY A 157 17.65 -2.74 -14.15
N GLU A 158 16.76 -2.69 -13.17
CA GLU A 158 15.82 -3.77 -12.86
C GLU A 158 14.63 -3.76 -13.83
N VAL A 159 14.14 -4.95 -14.19
CA VAL A 159 12.98 -5.11 -15.08
C VAL A 159 11.77 -5.54 -14.27
N LEU A 160 10.75 -4.68 -14.25
CA LEU A 160 9.49 -4.91 -13.56
C LEU A 160 8.34 -5.19 -14.53
N ASP A 161 7.31 -5.87 -14.04
CA ASP A 161 6.05 -5.97 -14.78
C ASP A 161 5.46 -4.57 -15.02
N LYS A 162 4.94 -4.36 -16.24
CA LYS A 162 4.36 -3.08 -16.66
C LYS A 162 3.15 -2.64 -15.81
N GLU A 163 2.49 -3.56 -15.13
CA GLU A 163 1.30 -3.29 -14.32
C GLU A 163 1.64 -2.76 -12.91
N ILE A 164 2.90 -2.87 -12.47
CA ILE A 164 3.33 -2.40 -11.15
C ILE A 164 3.17 -0.88 -11.03
N GLY A 165 2.45 -0.45 -9.98
CA GLY A 165 2.20 0.97 -9.69
C GLY A 165 1.14 1.60 -10.59
N ILE A 166 0.41 0.82 -11.39
CA ILE A 166 -0.73 1.32 -12.16
C ILE A 166 -1.97 1.36 -11.26
N ALA A 167 -2.58 2.55 -11.14
CA ALA A 167 -3.85 2.72 -10.45
C ALA A 167 -5.00 2.04 -11.21
N ALA A 168 -5.99 1.51 -10.47
CA ALA A 168 -7.12 0.78 -11.06
C ALA A 168 -7.87 1.58 -12.14
N ALA A 169 -8.05 2.90 -11.95
CA ALA A 169 -8.68 3.78 -12.94
C ALA A 169 -7.85 3.86 -14.24
N THR A 170 -6.52 3.95 -14.13
CA THR A 170 -5.61 3.93 -15.28
C THR A 170 -5.67 2.60 -16.01
N ALA A 171 -5.72 1.49 -15.28
CA ALA A 171 -5.88 0.16 -15.88
C ALA A 171 -7.23 0.01 -16.61
N SER A 172 -8.32 0.57 -16.06
CA SER A 172 -9.63 0.62 -16.75
C SER A 172 -9.56 1.40 -18.05
N TYR A 173 -8.97 2.59 -18.03
CA TYR A 173 -8.78 3.41 -19.23
C TYR A 173 -7.98 2.66 -20.30
N GLN A 174 -6.88 1.99 -19.93
CA GLN A 174 -6.10 1.17 -20.85
C GLN A 174 -6.95 0.05 -21.48
N ARG A 175 -7.73 -0.70 -20.70
CA ARG A 175 -8.59 -1.76 -21.26
C ARG A 175 -9.59 -1.23 -22.29
N GLU A 176 -10.17 -0.05 -22.06
CA GLU A 176 -11.09 0.59 -22.99
C GLU A 176 -10.40 1.02 -24.29
N GLN A 177 -9.22 1.65 -24.21
CA GLN A 177 -8.45 2.04 -25.41
C GLN A 177 -8.08 0.84 -26.28
N HIS A 178 -7.67 -0.28 -25.66
CA HIS A 178 -7.31 -1.50 -26.37
C HIS A 178 -8.52 -2.21 -27.01
N GLN A 179 -9.73 -1.98 -26.52
CA GLN A 179 -10.97 -2.51 -27.13
C GLN A 179 -11.43 -1.65 -28.32
N CYS A 180 -11.24 -0.34 -28.27
CA CYS A 180 -11.56 0.57 -29.38
C CYS A 180 -10.56 0.51 -30.55
N ALA A 181 -9.35 0.00 -30.31
CA ALA A 181 -8.29 -0.16 -31.32
C ALA A 181 -8.33 -1.50 -32.08
N ARG A 182 -9.35 -2.35 -31.83
CA ARG A 182 -9.61 -3.62 -32.52
C ARG A 182 -10.86 -3.52 -33.38
#